data_AF-A0A9Q9BDQ5-F1
#
_entry.id   AF-A0A9Q9BDQ5-F1
#
_cell.length_a   1.000
_cell.length_b   1.000
_cell.length_c   1.000
_cell.angle_alpha   90.00
_cell.angle_beta   90.00
_cell.angle_gamma   90.00
#
_symmetry.space_group_name_H-M   'P 1'
#
loop_
_entity.id
_entity.type
_entity.pdbx_description
1 polymer ?
#
loop_
_entity_poly.entity_id
_entity_poly.type
_entity_poly.pdbx_seq_one_letter_code
_entity_poly.pdbx_strand_id
1 'polypeptide(L)'
;MLKCRTMFDRLETLLPEINLFLKNVGEAFTLEDLKNFIGLKNFDDSNLGVFLISLSLAYFFPDPDSDSGVWISKHGFFTGKKFSVQISDTEDEMKIFIPGSRFLPFLPADKYAHEAKLFYEGKEIPKRRVYLSFDRLSSFYFLYTESDLSNVLCEDYEENVETFSGLHDSFNPEARFAVSAWDFSAVFDKCNFNYPMRLFVHIKDWSGAEFEILKERHEFLEENISNWFDLFEAAVRSSLKILPMESTTQDILSFAYFLGEDALFNENSAPMELFFERKDVFGVIPYGIEEKFWVLDEPIAVPANWFYYPYNETKEDNFFNSINRPVTEAVIDCFVLDFLSSNYMARFDDEVKGLFIKESLDLFIPEFMNNHKTLSSKCKTYLEMHYDYWVNLYNPFKDDGSKDLRSDLVDFYKNLIVFFNELDERKLKTSDFDGQSALMICQIFDKVFQWTEFVSSIEAEDYNFIEVISMSLENLSYVYTDVKVEIINKLSALTKT
;
A
#
# COMPACT_ATOMS: atom_id res chain seq x y z
N MET A 1 -16.52 6.91 9.04
CA MET A 1 -15.29 6.10 9.11
C MET A 1 -15.49 4.83 9.92
N LEU A 2 -15.84 4.86 11.21
CA LEU A 2 -15.96 3.62 12.02
C LEU A 2 -16.99 2.58 11.54
N LYS A 3 -18.17 3.02 11.06
CA LYS A 3 -19.15 2.08 10.47
C LYS A 3 -18.69 1.49 9.14
N CYS A 4 -17.77 2.13 8.42
CA CYS A 4 -17.30 1.62 7.14
C CYS A 4 -16.29 0.48 7.31
N ARG A 5 -15.48 0.46 8.38
CA ARG A 5 -14.43 -0.56 8.61
C ARG A 5 -14.97 -1.92 9.08
N THR A 6 -15.78 -1.97 10.14
CA THR A 6 -16.50 -3.21 10.56
C THR A 6 -17.35 -3.85 9.45
N MET A 7 -17.80 -3.04 8.48
CA MET A 7 -18.54 -3.52 7.31
C MET A 7 -17.62 -4.07 6.21
N PHE A 8 -16.40 -3.55 6.10
CA PHE A 8 -15.39 -4.05 5.18
C PHE A 8 -14.90 -5.42 5.63
N ASP A 9 -14.73 -5.71 6.91
CA ASP A 9 -14.27 -7.03 7.39
C ASP A 9 -15.19 -8.18 6.95
N ARG A 10 -16.52 -7.96 7.03
CA ARG A 10 -17.50 -8.94 6.52
C ARG A 10 -17.39 -9.13 5.00
N LEU A 11 -17.03 -8.09 4.26
CA LEU A 11 -16.81 -8.16 2.81
C LEU A 11 -15.43 -8.75 2.48
N GLU A 12 -14.42 -8.51 3.31
CA GLU A 12 -13.06 -9.05 3.18
C GLU A 12 -13.07 -10.57 3.29
N THR A 13 -13.85 -11.14 4.23
CA THR A 13 -14.05 -12.60 4.30
C THR A 13 -14.71 -13.21 3.05
N LEU A 14 -15.36 -12.38 2.22
CA LEU A 14 -16.01 -12.79 0.97
C LEU A 14 -15.19 -12.39 -0.27
N LEU A 15 -13.98 -11.84 -0.10
CA LEU A 15 -13.11 -11.46 -1.22
C LEU A 15 -12.85 -12.61 -2.19
N PRO A 16 -12.62 -13.87 -1.77
CA PRO A 16 -12.44 -14.98 -2.71
C PRO A 16 -13.64 -15.15 -3.66
N GLU A 17 -14.86 -15.10 -3.13
CA GLU A 17 -16.09 -15.23 -3.92
C GLU A 17 -16.36 -13.99 -4.78
N ILE A 18 -16.10 -12.79 -4.25
CA ILE A 18 -16.20 -11.54 -5.01
C ILE A 18 -15.22 -11.56 -6.18
N ASN A 19 -13.95 -11.92 -5.96
CA ASN A 19 -12.95 -12.01 -7.01
C ASN A 19 -13.30 -13.10 -8.04
N LEU A 20 -13.85 -14.23 -7.60
CA LEU A 20 -14.33 -15.27 -8.50
C LEU A 20 -15.47 -14.75 -9.41
N PHE A 21 -16.41 -13.98 -8.88
CA PHE A 21 -17.45 -13.34 -9.68
C PHE A 21 -16.84 -12.35 -10.69
N LEU A 22 -16.02 -11.42 -10.21
CA LEU A 22 -15.44 -10.34 -11.01
C LEU A 22 -14.51 -10.83 -12.12
N LYS A 23 -13.80 -11.94 -11.89
CA LYS A 23 -12.94 -12.58 -12.89
C LYS A 23 -13.73 -13.22 -14.03
N ASN A 24 -14.96 -13.66 -13.77
CA ASN A 24 -15.80 -14.37 -14.73
C ASN A 24 -16.82 -13.46 -15.44
N VAL A 25 -17.18 -12.33 -14.83
CA VAL A 25 -18.13 -11.38 -15.42
C VAL A 25 -17.41 -10.47 -16.43
N GLY A 26 -17.74 -10.66 -17.71
CA GLY A 26 -17.20 -9.84 -18.82
C GLY A 26 -18.11 -8.69 -19.24
N GLU A 27 -19.35 -8.67 -18.77
CA GLU A 27 -20.34 -7.64 -19.08
C GLU A 27 -20.65 -6.76 -17.85
N ALA A 28 -21.39 -5.68 -18.05
CA ALA A 28 -21.86 -4.85 -16.95
C ALA A 28 -22.85 -5.64 -16.06
N PHE A 29 -22.81 -5.39 -14.75
CA PHE A 29 -23.62 -6.10 -13.74
C PHE A 29 -24.22 -5.12 -12.73
N THR A 30 -25.19 -5.59 -11.95
CA THR A 30 -25.77 -4.84 -10.82
C THR A 30 -25.22 -5.35 -9.49
N LEU A 31 -25.24 -4.52 -8.45
CA LEU A 31 -24.87 -4.97 -7.10
C LEU A 31 -25.76 -6.12 -6.60
N GLU A 32 -26.99 -6.23 -7.10
CA GLU A 32 -27.90 -7.34 -6.82
C GLU A 32 -27.40 -8.66 -7.43
N ASP A 33 -26.81 -8.63 -8.62
CA ASP A 33 -26.20 -9.83 -9.23
C ASP A 33 -25.03 -10.33 -8.37
N LEU A 34 -24.16 -9.42 -7.94
CA LEU A 34 -23.03 -9.75 -7.07
C LEU A 34 -23.52 -10.31 -5.72
N LYS A 35 -24.45 -9.61 -5.05
CA LYS A 35 -25.04 -10.05 -3.77
C LYS A 35 -25.64 -11.44 -3.85
N ASN A 36 -26.37 -11.73 -4.93
CA ASN A 36 -26.97 -13.05 -5.14
C ASN A 36 -25.90 -14.13 -5.36
N PHE A 37 -24.82 -13.82 -6.06
CA PHE A 37 -23.70 -14.75 -6.27
C PHE A 37 -22.99 -15.12 -4.96
N ILE A 38 -22.64 -14.13 -4.14
CA ILE A 38 -21.89 -14.34 -2.89
C ILE A 38 -22.80 -14.69 -1.69
N GLY A 39 -24.12 -14.80 -1.91
CA GLY A 39 -25.09 -15.11 -0.85
C GLY A 39 -25.30 -13.99 0.17
N LEU A 40 -24.94 -12.75 -0.16
CA LEU A 40 -25.01 -11.60 0.73
C LEU A 40 -26.41 -10.96 0.71
N LYS A 41 -27.28 -11.39 1.63
CA LYS A 41 -28.66 -10.87 1.75
C LYS A 41 -28.74 -9.63 2.63
N ASN A 42 -29.59 -8.68 2.23
CA ASN A 42 -29.92 -7.45 2.99
C ASN A 42 -28.70 -6.61 3.37
N PHE A 43 -27.73 -6.50 2.46
CA PHE A 43 -26.59 -5.60 2.63
C PHE A 43 -26.82 -4.31 1.86
N ASP A 44 -26.26 -3.22 2.37
CA ASP A 44 -26.43 -1.88 1.82
C ASP A 44 -25.56 -1.67 0.57
N ASP A 45 -26.20 -1.27 -0.52
CA ASP A 45 -25.57 -1.13 -1.84
C ASP A 45 -24.53 0.01 -1.86
N SER A 46 -24.76 1.09 -1.10
CA SER A 46 -23.79 2.17 -1.01
C SER A 46 -22.49 1.69 -0.36
N ASN A 47 -22.56 0.90 0.71
CA ASN A 47 -21.38 0.35 1.36
C ASN A 47 -20.65 -0.67 0.48
N LEU A 48 -21.39 -1.55 -0.21
CA LEU A 48 -20.78 -2.50 -1.15
C LEU A 48 -20.10 -1.78 -2.31
N GLY A 49 -20.73 -0.73 -2.85
CA GLY A 49 -20.13 0.08 -3.90
C GLY A 49 -18.86 0.80 -3.45
N VAL A 50 -18.88 1.41 -2.26
CA VAL A 50 -17.69 2.04 -1.68
C VAL A 50 -16.56 1.03 -1.47
N PHE A 51 -16.87 -0.19 -1.04
CA PHE A 51 -15.89 -1.28 -0.90
C PHE A 51 -15.25 -1.64 -2.25
N LEU A 52 -16.07 -1.87 -3.28
CA LEU A 52 -15.59 -2.24 -4.62
C LEU A 52 -14.68 -1.16 -5.23
N ILE A 53 -15.02 0.12 -5.06
CA ILE A 53 -14.20 1.24 -5.56
C ILE A 53 -12.91 1.38 -4.71
N SER A 54 -13.02 1.31 -3.38
CA SER A 54 -11.88 1.54 -2.49
C SER A 54 -10.78 0.48 -2.64
N LEU A 55 -11.16 -0.77 -2.91
CA LEU A 55 -10.24 -1.85 -3.23
C LEU A 55 -9.95 -1.98 -4.75
N SER A 56 -10.43 -1.03 -5.54
CA SER A 56 -10.29 -1.00 -7.00
C SER A 56 -10.67 -2.33 -7.68
N LEU A 57 -11.72 -3.00 -7.19
CA LEU A 57 -12.18 -4.30 -7.69
C LEU A 57 -13.12 -4.16 -8.89
N ALA A 58 -13.97 -3.13 -8.88
CA ALA A 58 -14.94 -2.84 -9.93
C ALA A 58 -15.20 -1.34 -10.02
N TYR A 59 -15.70 -0.91 -11.18
CA TYR A 59 -15.97 0.49 -11.48
C TYR A 59 -17.45 0.74 -11.69
N PHE A 60 -17.88 1.97 -11.40
CA PHE A 60 -19.28 2.38 -11.44
C PHE A 60 -19.54 3.29 -12.63
N PHE A 61 -20.51 2.90 -13.48
CA PHE A 61 -21.08 3.77 -14.50
C PHE A 61 -22.40 4.35 -13.99
N PRO A 62 -22.50 5.69 -13.85
CA PRO A 62 -23.76 6.31 -13.47
C PRO A 62 -24.80 6.13 -14.59
N ASP A 63 -26.00 5.68 -14.21
CA ASP A 63 -27.17 5.61 -15.09
C ASP A 63 -28.10 6.79 -14.78
N PRO A 64 -28.40 7.67 -15.74
CA PRO A 64 -29.34 8.77 -15.53
C PRO A 64 -30.74 8.32 -15.08
N ASP A 65 -31.12 7.09 -15.43
CA ASP A 65 -32.45 6.52 -15.18
C ASP A 65 -32.47 5.58 -13.96
N SER A 66 -31.33 5.34 -13.30
CA SER A 66 -31.22 4.46 -12.12
C SER A 66 -30.21 4.96 -11.10
N ASP A 67 -30.67 5.24 -9.88
CA ASP A 67 -29.83 5.64 -8.75
C ASP A 67 -28.78 4.57 -8.37
N SER A 68 -28.99 3.31 -8.76
CA SER A 68 -28.03 2.22 -8.49
C SER A 68 -26.98 2.03 -9.58
N GLY A 69 -27.10 2.71 -10.72
CA GLY A 69 -26.26 2.60 -11.91
C GLY A 69 -25.94 1.17 -12.35
N VAL A 70 -24.85 1.01 -13.11
CA VAL A 70 -24.30 -0.30 -13.48
C VAL A 70 -22.81 -0.37 -13.15
N TRP A 71 -22.34 -1.58 -12.89
CA TRP A 71 -20.97 -1.85 -12.48
C TRP A 71 -20.24 -2.64 -13.57
N ILE A 72 -18.93 -2.48 -13.64
CA ILE A 72 -18.08 -3.28 -14.54
C ILE A 72 -16.84 -3.76 -13.79
N SER A 73 -16.44 -5.00 -14.02
CA SER A 73 -15.19 -5.53 -13.50
C SER A 73 -14.01 -4.97 -14.30
N LYS A 74 -12.81 -4.96 -13.72
CA LYS A 74 -11.58 -4.67 -14.49
C LYS A 74 -11.46 -5.61 -15.69
N HIS A 75 -11.78 -6.90 -15.52
CA HIS A 75 -11.79 -7.88 -16.61
C HIS A 75 -12.71 -7.46 -17.77
N GLY A 76 -13.97 -7.11 -17.47
CA GLY A 76 -14.94 -6.69 -18.48
C GLY A 76 -14.59 -5.34 -19.13
N PHE A 77 -13.94 -4.44 -18.40
CA PHE A 77 -13.58 -3.13 -18.92
C PHE A 77 -12.34 -3.15 -19.84
N PHE A 78 -11.26 -3.81 -19.40
CA PHE A 78 -9.98 -3.77 -20.11
C PHE A 78 -9.87 -4.79 -21.24
N THR A 79 -10.51 -5.95 -21.12
CA THR A 79 -10.43 -6.97 -22.17
C THR A 79 -10.99 -6.42 -23.48
N GLY A 80 -10.20 -6.53 -24.55
CA GLY A 80 -10.53 -6.00 -25.86
C GLY A 80 -10.01 -4.59 -26.15
N LYS A 81 -9.58 -3.83 -25.13
CA LYS A 81 -9.02 -2.48 -25.32
C LYS A 81 -7.63 -2.54 -25.96
N LYS A 82 -7.20 -1.41 -26.52
CA LYS A 82 -5.90 -1.24 -27.15
C LYS A 82 -5.19 -0.02 -26.56
N PHE A 83 -3.91 -0.15 -26.24
CA PHE A 83 -3.09 0.95 -25.78
C PHE A 83 -1.80 1.00 -26.60
N SER A 84 -1.13 2.16 -26.60
CA SER A 84 0.13 2.32 -27.32
C SER A 84 1.33 2.30 -26.37
N VAL A 85 2.45 1.78 -26.88
CA VAL A 85 3.76 1.78 -26.23
C VAL A 85 4.82 2.26 -27.23
N GLN A 86 5.87 2.87 -26.72
CA GLN A 86 7.05 3.39 -27.41
C GLN A 86 8.23 2.47 -27.13
N ILE A 87 8.89 2.00 -28.17
CA ILE A 87 10.10 1.19 -28.06
C ILE A 87 11.30 2.07 -27.72
N SER A 88 12.10 1.66 -26.74
CA SER A 88 13.32 2.37 -26.37
C SER A 88 14.51 1.98 -27.24
N ASP A 89 15.58 2.79 -27.19
CA ASP A 89 16.84 2.50 -27.90
C ASP A 89 17.43 1.16 -27.42
N THR A 90 17.35 0.86 -26.13
CA THR A 90 17.82 -0.42 -25.57
C THR A 90 17.04 -1.61 -26.14
N GLU A 91 15.72 -1.46 -26.31
CA GLU A 91 14.85 -2.48 -26.88
C GLU A 91 15.15 -2.73 -28.36
N ASP A 92 15.37 -1.67 -29.15
CA ASP A 92 15.73 -1.79 -30.55
C ASP A 92 17.14 -2.40 -30.74
N GLU A 93 18.13 -1.94 -29.96
CA GLU A 93 19.51 -2.43 -30.01
C GLU A 93 19.57 -3.93 -29.69
N MET A 94 18.86 -4.35 -28.63
CA MET A 94 18.90 -5.73 -28.16
C MET A 94 17.83 -6.62 -28.81
N LYS A 95 16.94 -6.07 -29.64
CA LYS A 95 15.78 -6.75 -30.23
C LYS A 95 14.90 -7.42 -29.18
N ILE A 96 14.57 -6.66 -28.13
CA ILE A 96 13.71 -7.10 -27.02
C ILE A 96 12.56 -6.17 -26.77
N PHE A 97 11.65 -6.63 -25.92
CA PHE A 97 10.70 -5.78 -25.24
C PHE A 97 10.61 -6.12 -23.75
N ILE A 98 10.50 -5.10 -22.90
CA ILE A 98 10.36 -5.21 -21.44
C ILE A 98 9.10 -4.43 -21.02
N PRO A 99 7.97 -5.09 -20.71
CA PRO A 99 6.71 -4.41 -20.45
C PRO A 99 6.80 -3.33 -19.36
N GLY A 100 7.40 -3.66 -18.21
CA GLY A 100 7.67 -2.72 -17.11
C GLY A 100 6.46 -1.89 -16.69
N SER A 101 6.70 -0.64 -16.33
CA SER A 101 5.69 0.35 -15.94
C SER A 101 4.62 0.60 -17.00
N ARG A 102 4.92 0.37 -18.29
CA ARG A 102 3.99 0.61 -19.41
C ARG A 102 2.77 -0.31 -19.39
N PHE A 103 2.89 -1.48 -18.75
CA PHE A 103 1.80 -2.46 -18.63
C PHE A 103 1.08 -2.38 -17.28
N LEU A 104 1.66 -1.69 -16.31
CA LEU A 104 1.17 -1.62 -14.93
C LEU A 104 -0.35 -1.35 -14.83
N PRO A 105 -0.94 -0.37 -15.55
CA PRO A 105 -2.38 -0.08 -15.45
C PRO A 105 -3.29 -1.18 -16.01
N PHE A 106 -2.73 -2.12 -16.78
CA PHE A 106 -3.46 -3.11 -17.57
C PHE A 106 -3.22 -4.54 -17.10
N LEU A 107 -2.51 -4.72 -15.99
CA LEU A 107 -2.29 -6.03 -15.37
C LEU A 107 -3.36 -6.31 -14.29
N PRO A 108 -3.67 -7.59 -14.03
CA PRO A 108 -4.27 -8.02 -12.78
C PRO A 108 -3.41 -7.65 -11.57
N ALA A 109 -4.03 -7.44 -10.42
CA ALA A 109 -3.32 -7.09 -9.19
C ALA A 109 -2.42 -8.24 -8.66
N ASP A 110 -2.73 -9.48 -9.04
CA ASP A 110 -1.99 -10.69 -8.68
C ASP A 110 -0.94 -11.11 -9.73
N LYS A 111 -0.59 -10.19 -10.65
CA LYS A 111 0.30 -10.48 -11.77
C LYS A 111 1.40 -9.44 -11.91
N TYR A 112 2.64 -9.90 -11.97
CA TYR A 112 3.77 -9.07 -12.37
C TYR A 112 3.87 -8.92 -13.89
N ALA A 113 4.50 -7.83 -14.33
CA ALA A 113 4.77 -7.58 -15.75
C ALA A 113 5.59 -8.70 -16.41
N HIS A 114 6.51 -9.33 -15.67
CA HIS A 114 7.30 -10.46 -16.14
C HIS A 114 6.48 -11.75 -16.29
N GLU A 115 5.27 -11.87 -15.74
CA GLU A 115 4.38 -13.02 -15.89
C GLU A 115 3.47 -12.96 -17.12
N ALA A 116 3.39 -11.80 -17.78
CA ALA A 116 2.54 -11.59 -18.95
C ALA A 116 2.82 -12.60 -20.08
N LYS A 117 1.85 -12.82 -20.96
CA LYS A 117 2.06 -13.52 -22.23
C LYS A 117 1.85 -12.56 -23.38
N LEU A 118 2.89 -12.40 -24.21
CA LEU A 118 2.83 -11.55 -25.39
C LEU A 118 2.68 -12.41 -26.63
N PHE A 119 1.80 -12.01 -27.53
CA PHE A 119 1.52 -12.69 -28.79
C PHE A 119 1.76 -11.74 -29.97
N TYR A 120 2.16 -12.29 -31.11
CA TYR A 120 2.20 -11.57 -32.38
C TYR A 120 1.75 -12.48 -33.52
N GLU A 121 0.76 -12.02 -34.30
CA GLU A 121 0.08 -12.81 -35.32
C GLU A 121 -0.47 -14.14 -34.76
N GLY A 122 -0.98 -14.09 -33.52
CA GLY A 122 -1.54 -15.23 -32.80
C GLY A 122 -0.52 -16.24 -32.28
N LYS A 123 0.79 -15.96 -32.39
CA LYS A 123 1.86 -16.82 -31.84
C LYS A 123 2.48 -16.16 -30.62
N GLU A 124 2.65 -16.94 -29.55
CA GLU A 124 3.35 -16.46 -28.35
C GLU A 124 4.80 -16.08 -28.69
N ILE A 125 5.20 -14.88 -28.28
CA ILE A 125 6.55 -14.37 -28.44
C ILE A 125 7.41 -15.01 -27.34
N PRO A 126 8.54 -15.63 -27.67
CA PRO A 126 9.34 -16.31 -26.68
C PRO A 126 9.99 -15.31 -25.71
N LYS A 127 9.92 -15.64 -24.42
CA LYS A 127 10.62 -14.93 -23.34
C LYS A 127 12.10 -15.36 -23.32
N ARG A 128 12.98 -14.40 -23.03
CA ARG A 128 14.43 -14.57 -22.88
C ARG A 128 14.93 -13.78 -21.66
N ARG A 129 15.88 -14.36 -20.95
CA ARG A 129 16.60 -13.67 -19.86
C ARG A 129 17.63 -12.71 -20.45
N VAL A 130 17.67 -11.48 -19.96
CA VAL A 130 18.70 -10.49 -20.29
C VAL A 130 19.27 -9.86 -19.02
N TYR A 131 20.50 -9.35 -19.10
CA TYR A 131 21.17 -8.70 -17.98
C TYR A 131 21.36 -7.21 -18.27
N LEU A 132 20.70 -6.34 -17.51
CA LEU A 132 20.75 -4.89 -17.68
C LEU A 132 21.27 -4.21 -16.41
N SER A 133 21.95 -3.07 -16.56
CA SER A 133 22.32 -2.25 -15.42
C SER A 133 21.07 -1.68 -14.74
N PHE A 134 21.17 -1.38 -13.45
CA PHE A 134 20.06 -0.77 -12.71
C PHE A 134 19.57 0.52 -13.35
N ASP A 135 20.49 1.39 -13.80
CA ASP A 135 20.18 2.64 -14.51
C ASP A 135 19.35 2.43 -15.79
N ARG A 136 19.63 1.35 -16.54
CA ARG A 136 18.79 1.01 -17.70
C ARG A 136 17.44 0.45 -17.28
N LEU A 137 17.39 -0.33 -16.21
CA LEU A 137 16.15 -0.92 -15.70
C LEU A 137 15.20 0.15 -15.17
N SER A 138 15.69 1.14 -14.42
CA SER A 138 14.86 2.21 -13.87
C SER A 138 14.05 2.94 -14.95
N SER A 139 14.58 3.08 -16.17
CA SER A 139 13.85 3.66 -17.31
C SER A 139 12.63 2.85 -17.76
N PHE A 140 12.61 1.53 -17.53
CA PHE A 140 11.45 0.68 -17.83
C PHE A 140 10.48 0.58 -16.65
N TYR A 141 10.96 0.82 -15.43
CA TYR A 141 10.22 0.69 -14.17
C TYR A 141 10.02 2.06 -13.49
N PHE A 142 9.86 3.13 -14.28
CA PHE A 142 9.79 4.52 -13.82
C PHE A 142 8.61 4.87 -12.88
N LEU A 143 7.66 3.95 -12.69
CA LEU A 143 6.54 4.09 -11.74
C LEU A 143 6.70 3.26 -10.45
N TYR A 144 7.77 2.49 -10.35
CA TYR A 144 8.04 1.65 -9.19
C TYR A 144 8.86 2.44 -8.18
N THR A 145 8.54 2.26 -6.89
CA THR A 145 9.44 2.66 -5.81
C THR A 145 10.72 1.83 -5.88
N GLU A 146 11.80 2.28 -5.24
CA GLU A 146 13.04 1.47 -5.21
C GLU A 146 12.80 0.10 -4.55
N SER A 147 11.94 0.07 -3.52
CA SER A 147 11.52 -1.16 -2.84
C SER A 147 10.73 -2.08 -3.78
N ASP A 148 9.72 -1.55 -4.49
CA ASP A 148 8.92 -2.35 -5.41
C ASP A 148 9.77 -2.89 -6.57
N LEU A 149 10.66 -2.08 -7.12
CA LEU A 149 11.56 -2.51 -8.19
C LEU A 149 12.45 -3.68 -7.73
N SER A 150 13.01 -3.58 -6.52
CA SER A 150 13.84 -4.65 -5.95
C SER A 150 13.04 -5.95 -5.80
N ASN A 151 11.82 -5.86 -5.26
CA ASN A 151 10.93 -7.01 -5.11
C ASN A 151 10.58 -7.63 -6.46
N VAL A 152 10.17 -6.82 -7.44
CA VAL A 152 9.81 -7.30 -8.79
C VAL A 152 10.99 -8.00 -9.48
N LEU A 153 12.21 -7.49 -9.32
CA LEU A 153 13.39 -8.12 -9.89
C LEU A 153 13.73 -9.45 -9.20
N CYS A 154 13.63 -9.52 -7.87
CA CYS A 154 13.84 -10.77 -7.12
C CYS A 154 12.79 -11.84 -7.46
N GLU A 155 11.52 -11.44 -7.64
CA GLU A 155 10.44 -12.33 -8.07
C GLU A 155 10.64 -12.84 -9.50
N ASP A 156 11.17 -12.00 -10.40
CA ASP A 156 11.48 -12.42 -11.78
C ASP A 156 12.61 -13.48 -11.79
N TYR A 157 13.70 -13.22 -11.05
CA TYR A 157 14.79 -14.18 -10.88
C TYR A 157 15.45 -14.13 -9.49
N GLU A 158 15.46 -15.29 -8.81
CA GLU A 158 16.06 -15.49 -7.48
C GLU A 158 17.54 -15.07 -7.38
N GLU A 159 18.31 -15.16 -8.48
CA GLU A 159 19.71 -14.72 -8.53
C GLU A 159 19.89 -13.21 -8.25
N ASN A 160 18.85 -12.42 -8.43
CA ASN A 160 18.87 -10.99 -8.10
C ASN A 160 18.96 -10.76 -6.58
N VAL A 161 18.51 -11.70 -5.74
CA VAL A 161 18.65 -11.62 -4.27
C VAL A 161 20.12 -11.56 -3.86
N GLU A 162 20.96 -12.41 -4.47
CA GLU A 162 22.41 -12.41 -4.24
C GLU A 162 23.06 -11.11 -4.74
N THR A 163 22.56 -10.58 -5.85
CA THR A 163 23.04 -9.31 -6.42
C THR A 163 22.73 -8.14 -5.50
N PHE A 164 21.52 -8.05 -4.95
CA PHE A 164 21.16 -7.02 -3.97
C PHE A 164 21.93 -7.18 -2.66
N SER A 165 22.04 -8.41 -2.15
CA SER A 165 22.81 -8.70 -0.93
C SER A 165 24.29 -8.33 -1.10
N GLY A 166 24.89 -8.59 -2.26
CA GLY A 166 26.28 -8.24 -2.54
C GLY A 166 26.59 -6.74 -2.56
N LEU A 167 25.57 -5.86 -2.58
CA LEU A 167 25.72 -4.40 -2.63
C LEU A 167 25.83 -3.74 -1.24
N HIS A 168 25.96 -4.54 -0.16
CA HIS A 168 25.88 -4.18 1.26
C HIS A 168 26.47 -2.83 1.75
N ASP A 169 27.40 -2.20 1.05
CA ASP A 169 28.06 -0.96 1.50
C ASP A 169 27.99 0.24 0.52
N SER A 170 27.52 0.06 -0.71
CA SER A 170 27.33 1.17 -1.66
C SER A 170 26.48 0.76 -2.86
N PHE A 171 25.39 1.47 -3.12
CA PHE A 171 24.62 1.31 -4.35
C PHE A 171 25.51 1.46 -5.59
N ASN A 172 25.55 0.42 -6.43
CA ASN A 172 26.31 0.41 -7.66
C ASN A 172 25.35 0.47 -8.86
N PRO A 173 25.19 1.62 -9.54
CA PRO A 173 24.27 1.75 -10.67
C PRO A 173 24.64 0.86 -11.87
N GLU A 174 25.89 0.41 -11.94
CA GLU A 174 26.39 -0.52 -12.98
C GLU A 174 26.16 -1.99 -12.62
N ALA A 175 25.62 -2.30 -11.43
CA ALA A 175 25.22 -3.65 -11.08
C ALA A 175 24.19 -4.16 -12.08
N ARG A 176 24.38 -5.40 -12.56
CA ARG A 176 23.54 -5.99 -13.60
C ARG A 176 22.58 -6.99 -13.00
N PHE A 177 21.31 -6.81 -13.29
CA PHE A 177 20.23 -7.67 -12.83
C PHE A 177 19.67 -8.47 -13.99
N ALA A 178 19.28 -9.71 -13.70
CA ALA A 178 18.54 -10.54 -14.64
C ALA A 178 17.10 -10.03 -14.75
N VAL A 179 16.58 -9.88 -15.97
CA VAL A 179 15.19 -9.50 -16.21
C VAL A 179 14.62 -10.27 -17.40
N SER A 180 13.33 -10.56 -17.33
CA SER A 180 12.56 -11.19 -18.37
C SER A 180 12.24 -10.17 -19.45
N ALA A 181 12.64 -10.51 -20.67
CA ALA A 181 12.35 -9.73 -21.86
C ALA A 181 11.78 -10.65 -22.95
N TRP A 182 11.03 -10.12 -23.88
CA TRP A 182 10.48 -10.88 -25.00
C TRP A 182 11.35 -10.69 -26.23
N ASP A 183 11.58 -11.75 -27.00
CA ASP A 183 12.37 -11.67 -28.23
C ASP A 183 11.55 -11.04 -29.37
N PHE A 184 11.78 -9.75 -29.59
CA PHE A 184 11.07 -8.97 -30.61
C PHE A 184 11.74 -9.01 -31.98
N SER A 185 12.79 -9.82 -32.18
CA SER A 185 13.49 -9.93 -33.47
C SER A 185 12.54 -10.11 -34.65
N ALA A 186 11.58 -11.05 -34.54
CA ALA A 186 10.60 -11.31 -35.60
C ALA A 186 9.58 -10.18 -35.81
N VAL A 187 9.27 -9.41 -34.76
CA VAL A 187 8.35 -8.26 -34.83
C VAL A 187 9.05 -7.09 -35.53
N PHE A 188 10.30 -6.82 -35.17
CA PHE A 188 11.10 -5.75 -35.78
C PHE A 188 11.34 -5.99 -37.28
N ASP A 189 11.70 -7.21 -37.67
CA ASP A 189 11.95 -7.56 -39.08
C ASP A 189 10.72 -7.35 -39.98
N LYS A 190 9.51 -7.58 -39.46
CA LYS A 190 8.27 -7.57 -40.26
C LYS A 190 7.58 -6.21 -40.34
N CYS A 191 7.82 -5.34 -39.36
CA CYS A 191 7.05 -4.12 -39.21
C CYS A 191 7.77 -2.87 -39.71
N ASN A 192 9.06 -2.95 -40.04
CA ASN A 192 9.82 -1.93 -40.78
C ASN A 192 9.54 -0.50 -40.27
N PHE A 193 9.63 -0.32 -38.95
CA PHE A 193 9.25 0.91 -38.28
C PHE A 193 10.28 2.02 -38.49
N ASN A 194 9.81 3.27 -38.49
CA ASN A 194 10.68 4.45 -38.41
C ASN A 194 10.70 4.93 -36.95
N TYR A 195 11.87 5.33 -36.46
CA TYR A 195 12.04 5.84 -35.11
C TYR A 195 11.44 7.26 -34.94
N PRO A 196 10.80 7.60 -33.80
CA PRO A 196 10.50 6.73 -32.65
C PRO A 196 9.42 5.67 -32.95
N MET A 197 9.68 4.42 -32.56
CA MET A 197 8.84 3.28 -32.91
C MET A 197 7.71 3.11 -31.90
N ARG A 198 6.47 2.98 -32.39
CA ARG A 198 5.30 2.74 -31.56
C ARG A 198 4.63 1.43 -31.92
N LEU A 199 4.18 0.73 -30.89
CA LEU A 199 3.40 -0.47 -31.01
C LEU A 199 2.03 -0.23 -30.38
N PHE A 200 0.99 -0.78 -30.99
CA PHE A 200 -0.28 -0.94 -30.32
C PHE A 200 -0.34 -2.33 -29.71
N VAL A 201 -0.85 -2.41 -28.50
CA VAL A 201 -1.00 -3.63 -27.73
C VAL A 201 -2.49 -3.81 -27.46
N HIS A 202 -3.03 -4.96 -27.83
CA HIS A 202 -4.40 -5.36 -27.55
C HIS A 202 -4.43 -6.27 -26.32
N ILE A 203 -5.32 -5.97 -25.38
CA ILE A 203 -5.54 -6.78 -24.19
C ILE A 203 -6.45 -7.95 -24.59
N LYS A 204 -5.90 -9.13 -24.88
CA LYS A 204 -6.66 -10.31 -25.32
C LYS A 204 -7.49 -10.89 -24.18
N ASP A 205 -6.86 -11.02 -23.03
CA ASP A 205 -7.48 -11.48 -21.79
C ASP A 205 -6.78 -10.78 -20.64
N TRP A 206 -7.50 -9.84 -20.00
CA TRP A 206 -6.97 -9.13 -18.85
C TRP A 206 -6.70 -10.09 -17.69
N SER A 207 -7.63 -11.02 -17.41
CA SER A 207 -7.54 -11.94 -16.26
C SER A 207 -6.37 -12.93 -16.37
N GLY A 208 -5.97 -13.27 -17.60
CA GLY A 208 -4.81 -14.11 -17.90
C GLY A 208 -3.51 -13.36 -18.16
N ALA A 209 -3.52 -12.02 -18.08
CA ALA A 209 -2.40 -11.16 -18.48
C ALA A 209 -1.89 -11.47 -19.91
N GLU A 210 -2.81 -11.68 -20.86
CA GLU A 210 -2.50 -12.02 -22.25
C GLU A 210 -2.69 -10.81 -23.18
N PHE A 211 -1.64 -10.49 -23.95
CA PHE A 211 -1.57 -9.30 -24.79
C PHE A 211 -1.14 -9.64 -26.23
N GLU A 212 -1.74 -9.01 -27.23
CA GLU A 212 -1.35 -9.14 -28.65
C GLU A 212 -0.68 -7.85 -29.13
N ILE A 213 0.51 -7.97 -29.70
CA ILE A 213 1.18 -6.89 -30.41
C ILE A 213 0.53 -6.73 -31.78
N LEU A 214 0.04 -5.53 -32.06
CA LEU A 214 -0.68 -5.22 -33.29
C LEU A 214 0.25 -4.57 -34.32
N LYS A 215 0.06 -4.96 -35.58
CA LYS A 215 0.70 -4.34 -36.74
C LYS A 215 -0.11 -3.14 -37.23
N GLU A 216 -0.21 -2.11 -36.40
CA GLU A 216 -0.92 -0.88 -36.73
C GLU A 216 0.06 0.27 -36.96
N ARG A 217 -0.28 1.16 -37.89
CA ARG A 217 0.48 2.38 -38.16
C ARG A 217 -0.48 3.54 -38.26
N HIS A 218 -0.40 4.44 -37.29
CA HIS A 218 -1.20 5.66 -37.24
C HIS A 218 -0.30 6.88 -37.45
N GLU A 219 -0.80 7.89 -38.16
CA GLU A 219 -0.07 9.15 -38.34
C GLU A 219 -0.02 9.92 -37.02
N PHE A 220 1.12 10.55 -36.79
CA PHE A 220 1.44 11.16 -35.52
C PHE A 220 1.33 12.68 -35.60
N LEU A 221 0.24 13.22 -35.07
CA LEU A 221 0.01 14.66 -34.99
C LEU A 221 0.29 15.14 -33.56
N GLU A 222 1.13 16.17 -33.42
CA GLU A 222 1.49 16.73 -32.10
C GLU A 222 0.25 17.19 -31.31
N GLU A 223 -0.77 17.69 -32.01
CA GLU A 223 -2.05 18.08 -31.43
C GLU A 223 -2.77 16.90 -30.74
N ASN A 224 -2.71 15.70 -31.33
CA ASN A 224 -3.32 14.50 -30.73
C ASN A 224 -2.62 14.09 -29.44
N ILE A 225 -1.29 14.22 -29.37
CA ILE A 225 -0.52 13.95 -28.16
C ILE A 225 -0.93 14.91 -27.06
N SER A 226 -0.99 16.21 -27.38
CA SER A 226 -1.32 17.24 -26.39
C SER A 226 -2.71 17.00 -25.83
N ASN A 227 -3.68 16.71 -26.71
CA ASN A 227 -5.05 16.40 -26.29
C ASN A 227 -5.10 15.14 -25.41
N TRP A 228 -4.36 14.08 -25.77
CA TRP A 228 -4.29 12.87 -24.94
C TRP A 228 -3.61 13.13 -23.59
N PHE A 229 -2.53 13.93 -23.56
CA PHE A 229 -1.86 14.33 -22.31
C PHE A 229 -2.80 15.08 -21.37
N ASP A 230 -3.57 16.04 -21.89
CA ASP A 230 -4.50 16.81 -21.07
C ASP A 230 -5.62 15.93 -20.50
N LEU A 231 -6.13 14.99 -21.30
CA LEU A 231 -7.13 14.01 -20.85
C LEU A 231 -6.56 13.04 -19.81
N PHE A 232 -5.36 12.50 -20.04
CA PHE A 232 -4.70 11.59 -19.13
C PHE A 232 -4.39 12.28 -17.79
N GLU A 233 -3.84 13.50 -17.82
CA GLU A 233 -3.56 14.28 -16.61
C GLU A 233 -4.84 14.55 -15.81
N ALA A 234 -5.92 14.98 -16.47
CA ALA A 234 -7.20 15.22 -15.81
C ALA A 234 -7.79 13.95 -15.18
N ALA A 235 -7.65 12.80 -15.86
CA ALA A 235 -8.11 11.51 -15.36
C ALA A 235 -7.30 11.05 -14.15
N VAL A 236 -5.96 11.12 -14.19
CA VAL A 236 -5.09 10.75 -13.06
C VAL A 236 -5.37 11.63 -11.84
N ARG A 237 -5.51 12.95 -12.03
CA ARG A 237 -5.91 13.87 -10.94
C ARG A 237 -7.26 13.55 -10.34
N SER A 238 -8.19 13.04 -11.15
CA SER A 238 -9.51 12.63 -10.69
C SER A 238 -9.44 11.31 -9.91
N SER A 239 -8.61 10.36 -10.36
CA SER A 239 -8.34 9.12 -9.63
C SER A 239 -7.77 9.39 -8.24
N LEU A 240 -6.75 10.24 -8.14
CA LEU A 240 -6.14 10.62 -6.86
C LEU A 240 -7.12 11.30 -5.88
N LYS A 241 -8.21 11.90 -6.38
CA LYS A 241 -9.26 12.51 -5.54
C LYS A 241 -10.33 11.54 -5.09
N ILE A 242 -10.59 10.50 -5.88
CA ILE A 242 -11.68 9.53 -5.64
C ILE A 242 -11.17 8.35 -4.84
N LEU A 243 -9.98 7.83 -5.19
CA LEU A 243 -9.40 6.67 -4.55
C LEU A 243 -8.77 7.02 -3.19
N PRO A 244 -8.73 6.06 -2.25
CA PRO A 244 -7.98 6.21 -1.01
C PRO A 244 -6.50 6.53 -1.24
N MET A 245 -5.88 7.24 -0.31
CA MET A 245 -4.43 7.52 -0.34
C MET A 245 -3.58 6.24 -0.34
N GLU A 246 -4.12 5.13 0.17
CA GLU A 246 -3.44 3.84 0.20
C GLU A 246 -3.51 3.06 -1.11
N SER A 247 -4.24 3.55 -2.12
CA SER A 247 -4.30 2.90 -3.42
C SER A 247 -2.92 2.83 -4.09
N THR A 248 -2.68 1.71 -4.77
CA THR A 248 -1.41 1.48 -5.47
C THR A 248 -1.32 2.34 -6.73
N THR A 249 -0.09 2.57 -7.23
CA THR A 249 0.12 3.24 -8.53
C THR A 249 -0.65 2.55 -9.65
N GLN A 250 -0.71 1.21 -9.62
CA GLN A 250 -1.51 0.42 -10.55
C GLN A 250 -2.99 0.79 -10.49
N ASP A 251 -3.59 0.81 -9.30
CA ASP A 251 -5.01 1.12 -9.15
C ASP A 251 -5.35 2.54 -9.59
N ILE A 252 -4.51 3.52 -9.23
CA ILE A 252 -4.67 4.92 -9.62
C ILE A 252 -4.69 5.07 -11.15
N LEU A 253 -3.74 4.43 -11.82
CA LEU A 253 -3.63 4.50 -13.28
C LEU A 253 -4.72 3.69 -13.97
N SER A 254 -5.03 2.48 -13.50
CA SER A 254 -6.14 1.68 -14.02
C SER A 254 -7.47 2.45 -13.93
N PHE A 255 -7.71 3.14 -12.81
CA PHE A 255 -8.90 3.95 -12.64
C PHE A 255 -8.87 5.21 -13.51
N ALA A 256 -7.69 5.80 -13.77
CA ALA A 256 -7.56 6.93 -14.70
C ALA A 256 -7.96 6.52 -16.13
N TYR A 257 -7.50 5.35 -16.59
CA TYR A 257 -7.93 4.78 -17.87
C TYR A 257 -9.43 4.49 -17.91
N PHE A 258 -10.03 4.09 -16.79
CA PHE A 258 -11.47 3.97 -16.67
C PHE A 258 -12.18 5.32 -16.83
N LEU A 259 -11.75 6.35 -16.10
CA LEU A 259 -12.36 7.69 -16.15
C LEU A 259 -12.23 8.37 -17.53
N GLY A 260 -11.14 8.09 -18.26
CA GLY A 260 -10.95 8.59 -19.61
C GLY A 260 -11.62 7.75 -20.70
N GLU A 261 -12.13 6.56 -20.37
CA GLU A 261 -12.84 5.64 -21.27
C GLU A 261 -12.18 5.51 -22.65
N ASP A 262 -12.97 5.46 -23.72
CA ASP A 262 -12.50 5.33 -25.11
C ASP A 262 -11.63 6.51 -25.57
N ALA A 263 -11.68 7.66 -24.88
CA ALA A 263 -10.83 8.80 -25.21
C ALA A 263 -9.35 8.54 -24.89
N LEU A 264 -9.04 7.61 -23.98
CA LEU A 264 -7.65 7.21 -23.70
C LEU A 264 -7.20 5.98 -24.50
N PHE A 265 -8.13 5.17 -25.03
CA PHE A 265 -7.84 3.93 -25.78
C PHE A 265 -7.97 4.04 -27.31
N ASN A 266 -8.16 5.25 -27.86
CA ASN A 266 -8.35 5.42 -29.30
C ASN A 266 -7.04 5.30 -30.11
N GLU A 267 -7.18 5.31 -31.44
CA GLU A 267 -6.07 5.19 -32.41
C GLU A 267 -5.05 6.34 -32.34
N ASN A 268 -5.45 7.49 -31.79
CA ASN A 268 -4.60 8.65 -31.56
C ASN A 268 -3.98 8.68 -30.16
N SER A 269 -4.14 7.61 -29.36
CA SER A 269 -3.58 7.53 -28.01
C SER A 269 -2.05 7.70 -28.03
N ALA A 270 -1.54 8.46 -27.06
CA ALA A 270 -0.11 8.57 -26.84
C ALA A 270 0.36 7.47 -25.86
N PRO A 271 1.60 6.97 -26.00
CA PRO A 271 2.22 6.10 -25.02
C PRO A 271 2.34 6.80 -23.67
N MET A 272 2.04 6.09 -22.59
CA MET A 272 2.05 6.64 -21.24
C MET A 272 3.46 7.10 -20.83
N GLU A 273 4.49 6.32 -21.15
CA GLU A 273 5.89 6.66 -20.94
C GLU A 273 6.27 8.00 -21.60
N LEU A 274 5.70 8.33 -22.76
CA LEU A 274 5.97 9.61 -23.42
C LEU A 274 5.36 10.78 -22.64
N PHE A 275 4.25 10.57 -21.93
CA PHE A 275 3.72 11.56 -21.00
C PHE A 275 4.75 11.82 -19.90
N PHE A 276 5.22 10.77 -19.21
CA PHE A 276 6.19 10.91 -18.12
C PHE A 276 7.55 11.45 -18.58
N GLU A 277 7.98 11.15 -19.79
CA GLU A 277 9.19 11.73 -20.39
C GLU A 277 9.08 13.25 -20.65
N ARG A 278 7.87 13.74 -21.00
CA ARG A 278 7.65 15.13 -21.45
C ARG A 278 7.00 16.03 -20.40
N LYS A 279 6.31 15.44 -19.41
CA LYS A 279 5.51 16.13 -18.41
C LYS A 279 6.00 15.75 -17.03
N ASP A 280 6.53 16.74 -16.34
CA ASP A 280 6.97 16.62 -14.96
C ASP A 280 5.80 17.01 -14.02
N VAL A 281 4.74 16.20 -14.03
CA VAL A 281 3.51 16.48 -13.28
C VAL A 281 3.28 15.46 -12.17
N PHE A 282 3.50 14.18 -12.46
CA PHE A 282 3.34 13.09 -11.50
C PHE A 282 4.63 12.30 -11.38
N GLY A 283 4.84 11.71 -10.22
CA GLY A 283 5.95 10.81 -9.97
C GLY A 283 5.83 10.12 -8.63
N VAL A 284 6.79 9.26 -8.34
CA VAL A 284 6.95 8.67 -7.00
C VAL A 284 7.63 9.71 -6.11
N ILE A 285 6.97 10.09 -5.01
CA ILE A 285 7.48 11.06 -4.05
C ILE A 285 7.56 10.44 -2.65
N PRO A 286 8.42 11.00 -1.77
CA PRO A 286 8.38 10.68 -0.35
C PRO A 286 7.02 11.03 0.26
N TYR A 287 6.40 10.06 0.94
CA TYR A 287 5.14 10.16 1.67
C TYR A 287 5.29 9.60 3.08
N GLY A 288 5.86 10.44 3.94
CA GLY A 288 6.24 10.14 5.31
C GLY A 288 7.32 9.05 5.34
N ILE A 289 6.99 7.88 5.90
CA ILE A 289 7.91 6.73 5.98
C ILE A 289 7.84 5.81 4.74
N GLU A 290 6.98 6.13 3.78
CA GLU A 290 6.76 5.35 2.55
C GLU A 290 6.99 6.24 1.31
N GLU A 291 6.90 5.64 0.13
CA GLU A 291 6.88 6.35 -1.16
C GLU A 291 5.51 6.15 -1.81
N LYS A 292 4.97 7.19 -2.45
CA LYS A 292 3.66 7.13 -3.13
C LYS A 292 3.70 7.84 -4.48
N PHE A 293 2.89 7.35 -5.41
CA PHE A 293 2.63 8.05 -6.66
C PHE A 293 1.72 9.26 -6.42
N TRP A 294 2.21 10.46 -6.72
CA TRP A 294 1.52 11.72 -6.44
C TRP A 294 1.85 12.82 -7.46
N VAL A 295 1.29 14.01 -7.25
CA VAL A 295 1.60 15.23 -8.02
C VAL A 295 2.88 15.88 -7.45
N LEU A 296 3.91 16.09 -8.28
CA LEU A 296 5.26 16.46 -7.84
C LEU A 296 5.36 17.79 -7.08
N ASP A 297 4.47 18.75 -7.37
CA ASP A 297 4.48 20.10 -6.77
C ASP A 297 3.31 20.36 -5.81
N GLU A 298 2.48 19.36 -5.52
CA GLU A 298 1.38 19.53 -4.57
C GLU A 298 1.80 19.12 -3.16
N PRO A 299 1.52 19.95 -2.14
CA PRO A 299 1.86 19.62 -0.77
C PRO A 299 1.06 18.40 -0.29
N ILE A 300 1.76 17.47 0.37
CA ILE A 300 1.10 16.39 1.09
C ILE A 300 0.36 16.97 2.29
N ALA A 301 -0.90 16.59 2.45
CA ALA A 301 -1.73 17.08 3.54
C ALA A 301 -1.19 16.61 4.90
N VAL A 302 -1.03 17.54 5.83
CA VAL A 302 -0.68 17.23 7.21
C VAL A 302 -1.86 16.52 7.87
N PRO A 303 -1.66 15.36 8.54
CA PRO A 303 -2.75 14.68 9.22
C PRO A 303 -3.35 15.56 10.32
N ALA A 304 -4.65 15.45 10.57
CA ALA A 304 -5.32 16.23 11.60
C ALA A 304 -4.92 15.82 13.02
N ASN A 305 -4.54 14.55 13.22
CA ASN A 305 -4.17 13.96 14.49
C ASN A 305 -2.81 13.26 14.39
N TRP A 306 -2.17 13.07 15.53
CA TRP A 306 -0.90 12.36 15.64
C TRP A 306 -0.99 10.85 15.40
N PHE A 307 -2.20 10.29 15.46
CA PHE A 307 -2.49 8.89 15.20
C PHE A 307 -3.98 8.75 14.86
N TYR A 308 -4.34 7.66 14.20
CA TYR A 308 -5.74 7.27 14.02
C TYR A 308 -5.97 5.88 14.60
N TYR A 309 -7.08 5.72 15.32
CA TYR A 309 -7.46 4.41 15.82
C TYR A 309 -7.81 3.47 14.65
N PRO A 310 -7.22 2.26 14.60
CA PRO A 310 -7.55 1.30 13.55
C PRO A 310 -9.03 0.88 13.66
N TYR A 311 -9.48 0.63 14.90
CA TYR A 311 -10.83 0.20 15.29
C TYR A 311 -11.25 0.89 16.61
N ASN A 312 -12.55 1.11 16.86
CA ASN A 312 -13.07 1.37 18.22
C ASN A 312 -14.22 0.42 18.54
N GLU A 313 -13.90 -0.86 18.59
CA GLU A 313 -14.90 -1.91 18.80
C GLU A 313 -15.05 -2.27 20.27
N THR A 314 -13.96 -2.11 21.02
CA THR A 314 -13.86 -2.52 22.42
C THR A 314 -14.19 -1.35 23.35
N LYS A 315 -14.44 -1.63 24.63
CA LYS A 315 -14.70 -0.55 25.61
C LYS A 315 -13.42 0.23 25.91
N GLU A 316 -12.30 -0.43 25.77
CA GLU A 316 -10.93 -0.01 25.97
C GLU A 316 -10.54 0.99 24.89
N ASP A 317 -10.67 0.62 23.61
CA ASP A 317 -10.39 1.52 22.48
C ASP A 317 -11.26 2.77 22.55
N ASN A 318 -12.56 2.59 22.78
CA ASN A 318 -13.50 3.70 22.92
C ASN A 318 -13.12 4.63 24.09
N PHE A 319 -12.60 4.08 25.19
CA PHE A 319 -12.14 4.89 26.32
C PHE A 319 -10.90 5.70 25.96
N PHE A 320 -9.84 5.05 25.46
CA PHE A 320 -8.58 5.74 25.16
C PHE A 320 -8.72 6.73 23.99
N ASN A 321 -9.53 6.40 22.98
CA ASN A 321 -9.89 7.34 21.92
C ASN A 321 -10.63 8.56 22.45
N SER A 322 -11.58 8.38 23.39
CA SER A 322 -12.31 9.51 23.99
C SER A 322 -11.43 10.50 24.75
N ILE A 323 -10.23 10.08 25.14
CA ILE A 323 -9.23 10.90 25.83
C ILE A 323 -7.98 11.18 24.98
N ASN A 324 -8.04 10.88 23.68
CA ASN A 324 -6.97 11.08 22.70
C ASN A 324 -5.61 10.50 23.15
N ARG A 325 -5.62 9.25 23.60
CA ARG A 325 -4.39 8.49 23.91
C ARG A 325 -4.18 7.42 22.84
N PRO A 326 -2.95 7.12 22.40
CA PRO A 326 -2.70 6.04 21.46
C PRO A 326 -2.58 4.72 22.23
N VAL A 327 -3.70 4.15 22.68
CA VAL A 327 -3.70 2.86 23.39
C VAL A 327 -4.91 2.06 22.93
N THR A 328 -4.68 0.87 22.38
CA THR A 328 -5.72 -0.09 21.96
C THR A 328 -5.77 -1.27 22.92
N GLU A 329 -6.81 -2.11 22.82
CA GLU A 329 -6.88 -3.40 23.51
C GLU A 329 -5.63 -4.26 23.23
N ALA A 330 -5.25 -4.38 21.94
CA ALA A 330 -4.07 -5.14 21.52
C ALA A 330 -2.76 -4.60 22.13
N VAL A 331 -2.63 -3.27 22.27
CA VAL A 331 -1.47 -2.67 22.96
C VAL A 331 -1.43 -3.10 24.43
N ILE A 332 -2.58 -3.11 25.13
CA ILE A 332 -2.64 -3.55 26.53
C ILE A 332 -2.21 -5.02 26.63
N ASP A 333 -2.72 -5.87 25.75
CA ASP A 333 -2.38 -7.29 25.71
C ASP A 333 -0.89 -7.53 25.43
N CYS A 334 -0.31 -6.82 24.46
CA CYS A 334 1.14 -6.85 24.22
C CYS A 334 1.93 -6.51 25.49
N PHE A 335 1.57 -5.44 26.20
CA PHE A 335 2.24 -5.02 27.43
C PHE A 335 2.09 -6.06 28.56
N VAL A 336 0.90 -6.63 28.72
CA VAL A 336 0.66 -7.69 29.71
C VAL A 336 1.51 -8.92 29.40
N LEU A 337 1.48 -9.40 28.16
CA LEU A 337 2.17 -10.62 27.73
C LEU A 337 3.69 -10.47 27.81
N ASP A 338 4.23 -9.32 27.40
CA ASP A 338 5.65 -8.98 27.57
C ASP A 338 6.06 -9.01 29.06
N PHE A 339 5.30 -8.31 29.91
CA PHE A 339 5.57 -8.26 31.34
C PHE A 339 5.50 -9.66 31.99
N LEU A 340 4.50 -10.46 31.63
CA LEU A 340 4.35 -11.84 32.11
C LEU A 340 5.49 -12.74 31.61
N SER A 341 6.03 -12.50 30.41
CA SER A 341 7.18 -13.24 29.88
C SER A 341 8.43 -13.09 30.74
N SER A 342 8.64 -11.89 31.28
CA SER A 342 9.76 -11.55 32.15
C SER A 342 9.53 -11.91 33.62
N ASN A 343 8.26 -11.98 34.05
CA ASN A 343 7.87 -12.22 35.45
C ASN A 343 7.12 -13.53 35.69
N TYR A 344 7.21 -14.49 34.76
CA TYR A 344 6.35 -15.67 34.72
C TYR A 344 6.32 -16.48 36.02
N MET A 345 7.45 -16.62 36.72
CA MET A 345 7.53 -17.39 37.97
C MET A 345 6.75 -16.73 39.13
N ALA A 346 6.68 -15.40 39.15
CA ALA A 346 6.04 -14.61 40.20
C ALA A 346 4.71 -13.98 39.75
N ARG A 347 4.17 -14.42 38.61
CA ARG A 347 3.01 -13.79 37.96
C ARG A 347 1.72 -13.76 38.80
N PHE A 348 1.58 -14.66 39.77
CA PHE A 348 0.44 -14.70 40.70
C PHE A 348 0.66 -13.87 41.97
N ASP A 349 1.80 -13.20 42.12
CA ASP A 349 2.07 -12.30 43.24
C ASP A 349 1.37 -10.95 43.03
N ASP A 350 0.65 -10.50 44.05
CA ASP A 350 -0.04 -9.21 44.06
C ASP A 350 0.95 -8.03 43.93
N GLU A 351 2.18 -8.16 44.44
CA GLU A 351 3.22 -7.13 44.30
C GLU A 351 3.67 -6.99 42.85
N VAL A 352 3.83 -8.12 42.14
CA VAL A 352 4.24 -8.17 40.73
C VAL A 352 3.13 -7.62 39.83
N LYS A 353 1.87 -8.01 40.08
CA LYS A 353 0.72 -7.39 39.42
C LYS A 353 0.69 -5.88 39.69
N GLY A 354 0.87 -5.48 40.95
CA GLY A 354 0.89 -4.07 41.35
C GLY A 354 1.95 -3.24 40.63
N LEU A 355 3.12 -3.82 40.37
CA LEU A 355 4.19 -3.20 39.58
C LEU A 355 3.76 -2.94 38.14
N PHE A 356 3.26 -3.97 37.44
CA PHE A 356 2.76 -3.85 36.07
C PHE A 356 1.70 -2.75 35.93
N ILE A 357 0.69 -2.79 36.83
CA ILE A 357 -0.40 -1.82 36.83
C ILE A 357 0.16 -0.41 36.99
N LYS A 358 1.09 -0.20 37.92
CA LYS A 358 1.67 1.12 38.16
C LYS A 358 2.45 1.64 36.95
N GLU A 359 3.37 0.85 36.42
CA GLU A 359 4.24 1.26 35.30
C GLU A 359 3.42 1.58 34.04
N SER A 360 2.44 0.73 33.70
CA SER A 360 1.57 0.95 32.54
C SER A 360 0.63 2.15 32.74
N LEU A 361 0.14 2.36 33.96
CA LEU A 361 -0.74 3.48 34.29
C LEU A 361 -0.03 4.83 34.16
N ASP A 362 1.18 4.94 34.71
CA ASP A 362 2.00 6.16 34.65
C ASP A 362 2.34 6.54 33.20
N LEU A 363 2.48 5.53 32.33
CA LEU A 363 2.73 5.71 30.90
C LEU A 363 1.47 6.14 30.13
N PHE A 364 0.34 5.42 30.32
CA PHE A 364 -0.87 5.61 29.53
C PHE A 364 -1.69 6.83 29.97
N ILE A 365 -1.64 7.18 31.26
CA ILE A 365 -2.41 8.28 31.86
C ILE A 365 -1.45 9.20 32.64
N PRO A 366 -0.75 10.12 31.95
CA PRO A 366 0.17 11.05 32.61
C PRO A 366 -0.50 12.01 33.60
N GLU A 367 0.23 12.42 34.64
CA GLU A 367 -0.30 13.29 35.70
C GLU A 367 -0.81 14.66 35.22
N PHE A 368 -0.30 15.18 34.10
CA PHE A 368 -0.72 16.47 33.53
C PHE A 368 -2.15 16.45 32.97
N MET A 369 -2.75 15.27 32.78
CA MET A 369 -4.09 15.16 32.20
C MET A 369 -5.18 15.74 33.10
N ASN A 370 -6.13 16.43 32.48
CA ASN A 370 -7.37 16.81 33.16
C ASN A 370 -8.13 15.56 33.61
N ASN A 371 -8.71 15.62 34.81
CA ASN A 371 -9.40 14.49 35.44
C ASN A 371 -8.54 13.23 35.66
N HIS A 372 -7.20 13.40 35.77
CA HIS A 372 -6.22 12.31 35.99
C HIS A 372 -6.76 11.21 36.91
N LYS A 373 -7.15 11.52 38.15
CA LYS A 373 -7.66 10.52 39.10
C LYS A 373 -8.79 9.61 38.57
N THR A 374 -9.75 10.18 37.84
CA THR A 374 -10.87 9.43 37.27
C THR A 374 -10.41 8.58 36.09
N LEU A 375 -9.58 9.15 35.22
CA LEU A 375 -8.99 8.44 34.09
C LEU A 375 -8.11 7.28 34.55
N SER A 376 -7.25 7.53 35.54
CA SER A 376 -6.34 6.52 36.11
C SER A 376 -7.11 5.39 36.76
N SER A 377 -8.20 5.68 37.48
CA SER A 377 -9.05 4.64 38.08
C SER A 377 -9.67 3.74 37.01
N LYS A 378 -10.11 4.30 35.87
CA LYS A 378 -10.72 3.53 34.79
C LYS A 378 -9.69 2.72 34.00
N CYS A 379 -8.55 3.33 33.67
CA CYS A 379 -7.41 2.65 33.04
C CYS A 379 -6.91 1.48 33.89
N LYS A 380 -6.74 1.69 35.21
CA LYS A 380 -6.37 0.64 36.15
C LYS A 380 -7.30 -0.58 36.07
N THR A 381 -8.62 -0.37 36.01
CA THR A 381 -9.58 -1.48 35.89
C THR A 381 -9.36 -2.29 34.62
N TYR A 382 -9.07 -1.64 33.48
CA TYR A 382 -8.77 -2.35 32.24
C TYR A 382 -7.45 -3.12 32.36
N LEU A 383 -6.38 -2.50 32.84
CA LEU A 383 -5.09 -3.18 33.05
C LEU A 383 -5.22 -4.40 33.98
N GLU A 384 -5.99 -4.30 35.07
CA GLU A 384 -6.26 -5.42 35.97
C GLU A 384 -7.02 -6.55 35.29
N MET A 385 -8.04 -6.22 34.49
CA MET A 385 -8.85 -7.19 33.75
C MET A 385 -8.01 -7.99 32.75
N HIS A 386 -7.19 -7.32 31.94
CA HIS A 386 -6.32 -7.97 30.96
C HIS A 386 -5.22 -8.79 31.62
N TYR A 387 -4.61 -8.29 32.71
CA TYR A 387 -3.64 -9.06 33.47
C TYR A 387 -4.25 -10.35 34.04
N ASP A 388 -5.42 -10.27 34.67
CA ASP A 388 -6.09 -11.42 35.28
C ASP A 388 -6.55 -12.45 34.26
N TYR A 389 -6.87 -12.02 33.04
CA TYR A 389 -7.15 -12.90 31.92
C TYR A 389 -5.88 -13.67 31.50
N TRP A 390 -4.81 -12.95 31.16
CA TRP A 390 -3.60 -13.56 30.59
C TRP A 390 -2.73 -14.31 31.59
N VAL A 391 -2.70 -13.92 32.88
CA VAL A 391 -1.88 -14.59 33.91
C VAL A 391 -2.13 -16.10 34.00
N ASN A 392 -3.37 -16.51 33.69
CA ASN A 392 -3.82 -17.90 33.71
C ASN A 392 -3.57 -18.64 32.39
N LEU A 393 -3.56 -17.92 31.26
CA LEU A 393 -3.51 -18.49 29.91
C LEU A 393 -2.10 -18.50 29.32
N TYR A 394 -1.32 -17.47 29.63
CA TYR A 394 0.01 -17.28 29.06
C TYR A 394 0.98 -18.38 29.49
N ASN A 395 1.75 -18.88 28.54
CA ASN A 395 2.79 -19.87 28.77
C ASN A 395 4.03 -19.54 27.90
N PRO A 396 5.13 -19.06 28.49
CA PRO A 396 6.32 -18.65 27.73
C PRO A 396 7.02 -19.82 27.03
N PHE A 397 6.74 -21.07 27.43
CA PHE A 397 7.33 -22.25 26.78
C PHE A 397 6.59 -22.67 25.49
N LYS A 398 5.46 -22.03 25.19
CA LYS A 398 4.70 -22.22 23.95
C LYS A 398 4.75 -20.98 23.05
N ASP A 399 5.42 -19.93 23.52
CA ASP A 399 5.53 -18.63 22.90
C ASP A 399 6.83 -18.57 22.08
N ASP A 400 6.96 -19.51 21.14
CA ASP A 400 8.15 -19.66 20.30
C ASP A 400 8.10 -18.64 19.15
N GLY A 401 9.11 -17.78 19.02
CA GLY A 401 9.22 -16.77 17.97
C GLY A 401 8.59 -15.40 18.28
N SER A 402 7.40 -15.33 18.89
CA SER A 402 6.70 -14.03 19.05
C SER A 402 7.17 -13.21 20.27
N LYS A 403 7.82 -13.86 21.25
CA LYS A 403 8.25 -13.22 22.49
C LYS A 403 9.25 -12.09 22.27
N ASP A 404 10.30 -12.34 21.50
CA ASP A 404 11.38 -11.37 21.32
C ASP A 404 10.87 -10.16 20.52
N LEU A 405 10.14 -10.42 19.42
CA LEU A 405 9.46 -9.37 18.67
C LEU A 405 8.50 -8.56 19.54
N ARG A 406 7.71 -9.21 20.41
CA ARG A 406 6.80 -8.52 21.33
C ARG A 406 7.55 -7.61 22.31
N SER A 407 8.68 -8.09 22.87
CA SER A 407 9.52 -7.29 23.75
C SER A 407 10.06 -6.04 23.03
N ASP A 408 10.60 -6.22 21.83
CA ASP A 408 11.14 -5.12 21.03
C ASP A 408 10.04 -4.11 20.66
N LEU A 409 8.85 -4.61 20.30
CA LEU A 409 7.69 -3.80 19.96
C LEU A 409 7.21 -2.99 21.17
N VAL A 410 7.09 -3.62 22.34
CA VAL A 410 6.69 -2.95 23.59
C VAL A 410 7.69 -1.87 23.98
N ASP A 411 8.99 -2.14 23.85
CA ASP A 411 10.03 -1.15 24.16
C ASP A 411 10.05 0.02 23.17
N PHE A 412 9.86 -0.25 21.88
CA PHE A 412 9.67 0.81 20.89
C PHE A 412 8.41 1.64 21.20
N TYR A 413 7.30 0.98 21.54
CA TYR A 413 6.03 1.63 21.84
C TYR A 413 6.09 2.51 23.09
N LYS A 414 6.79 2.08 24.15
CA LYS A 414 7.06 2.91 25.34
C LYS A 414 7.73 4.21 24.93
N ASN A 415 8.76 4.15 24.09
CA ASN A 415 9.46 5.35 23.61
C ASN A 415 8.54 6.28 22.80
N LEU A 416 7.65 5.72 21.99
CA LEU A 416 6.69 6.46 21.18
C LEU A 416 5.62 7.14 22.05
N ILE A 417 5.04 6.44 23.05
CA ILE A 417 4.08 7.04 23.99
C ILE A 417 4.73 8.15 24.82
N VAL A 418 5.95 7.93 25.33
CA VAL A 418 6.67 8.97 26.09
C VAL A 418 6.80 10.24 25.27
N PHE A 419 7.21 10.12 24.00
CA PHE A 419 7.32 11.27 23.11
C PHE A 419 5.95 11.90 22.80
N PHE A 420 4.92 11.10 22.56
CA PHE A 420 3.56 11.62 22.39
C PHE A 420 3.07 12.40 23.62
N ASN A 421 3.35 11.89 24.82
CA ASN A 421 3.01 12.56 26.07
C ASN A 421 3.74 13.91 26.21
N GLU A 422 5.02 14.00 25.80
CA GLU A 422 5.75 15.27 25.74
C GLU A 422 5.10 16.27 24.76
N LEU A 423 4.62 15.78 23.60
CA LEU A 423 3.93 16.62 22.62
C LEU A 423 2.59 17.14 23.16
N ASP A 424 1.81 16.26 23.80
CA ASP A 424 0.49 16.57 24.34
C ASP A 424 0.57 17.49 25.58
N GLU A 425 1.54 17.29 26.48
CA GLU A 425 1.79 18.19 27.61
C GLU A 425 2.03 19.63 27.15
N ARG A 426 2.76 19.77 26.03
CA ARG A 426 3.05 21.06 25.38
C ARG A 426 1.90 21.55 24.49
N LYS A 427 0.83 20.75 24.33
CA LYS A 427 -0.35 21.02 23.49
C LYS A 427 -0.01 21.25 22.02
N LEU A 428 0.98 20.53 21.52
CA LEU A 428 1.45 20.62 20.14
C LEU A 428 0.53 19.85 19.21
N LYS A 429 0.14 20.50 18.12
CA LYS A 429 -0.67 19.92 17.05
C LYS A 429 0.22 19.52 15.89
N THR A 430 -0.26 18.57 15.10
CA THR A 430 0.39 18.18 13.84
C THR A 430 0.60 19.37 12.90
N SER A 431 -0.35 20.30 12.85
CA SER A 431 -0.28 21.54 12.07
C SER A 431 0.81 22.53 12.51
N ASP A 432 1.43 22.33 13.67
CA ASP A 432 2.51 23.18 14.16
C ASP A 432 3.86 22.85 13.51
N PHE A 433 3.91 21.79 12.70
CA PHE A 433 5.11 21.30 12.03
C PHE A 433 4.96 21.40 10.51
N ASP A 434 5.87 22.15 9.89
CA ASP A 434 6.01 22.13 8.43
C ASP A 434 6.65 20.82 7.97
N GLY A 435 6.29 20.37 6.76
CA GLY A 435 6.83 19.15 6.16
C GLY A 435 6.06 17.89 6.56
N GLN A 436 6.76 16.75 6.58
CA GLN A 436 6.13 15.42 6.72
C GLN A 436 6.37 14.77 8.10
N SER A 437 7.05 15.43 9.05
CA SER A 437 7.38 14.83 10.35
C SER A 437 6.12 14.38 11.13
N ALA A 438 5.04 15.16 11.08
CA ALA A 438 3.77 14.79 11.71
C ALA A 438 3.11 13.60 11.01
N LEU A 439 3.20 13.52 9.68
CA LEU A 439 2.73 12.38 8.90
C LEU A 439 3.52 11.11 9.25
N MET A 440 4.85 11.20 9.36
CA MET A 440 5.71 10.09 9.74
C MET A 440 5.34 9.52 11.11
N ILE A 441 5.13 10.39 12.12
CA ILE A 441 4.67 9.94 13.45
C ILE A 441 3.31 9.23 13.36
N CYS A 442 2.38 9.78 12.58
CA CYS A 442 1.07 9.15 12.37
C CYS A 442 1.19 7.76 11.76
N GLN A 443 1.99 7.60 10.70
CA GLN A 443 2.22 6.31 10.06
C GLN A 443 2.97 5.33 10.98
N ILE A 444 3.91 5.81 11.81
CA ILE A 444 4.59 4.98 12.81
C ILE A 444 3.55 4.41 13.80
N PHE A 445 2.63 5.23 14.30
CA PHE A 445 1.54 4.73 15.16
C PHE A 445 0.67 3.70 14.44
N ASP A 446 0.28 3.98 13.19
CA ASP A 446 -0.57 3.07 12.41
C ASP A 446 0.11 1.70 12.19
N LYS A 447 1.41 1.67 11.86
CA LYS A 447 2.18 0.42 11.70
C LYS A 447 2.31 -0.33 13.02
N VAL A 448 2.63 0.37 14.12
CA VAL A 448 2.77 -0.31 15.41
C VAL A 448 1.43 -0.86 15.90
N PHE A 449 0.32 -0.15 15.69
CA PHE A 449 -1.00 -0.69 16.02
C PHE A 449 -1.26 -2.02 15.28
N GLN A 450 -1.01 -2.07 13.97
CA GLN A 450 -1.13 -3.29 13.18
C GLN A 450 -0.23 -4.42 13.70
N TRP A 451 1.02 -4.11 14.05
CA TRP A 451 1.94 -5.12 14.59
C TRP A 451 1.55 -5.59 15.99
N THR A 452 1.02 -4.72 16.85
CA THR A 452 0.54 -5.13 18.18
C THR A 452 -0.67 -6.04 18.08
N GLU A 453 -1.57 -5.77 17.13
CA GLU A 453 -2.71 -6.64 16.84
C GLU A 453 -2.24 -7.99 16.32
N PHE A 454 -1.39 -8.00 15.29
CA PHE A 454 -0.81 -9.23 14.74
C PHE A 454 -0.10 -10.08 15.80
N VAL A 455 0.78 -9.48 16.61
CA VAL A 455 1.54 -10.20 17.65
C VAL A 455 0.65 -10.70 18.79
N SER A 456 -0.47 -10.02 19.06
CA SER A 456 -1.43 -10.44 20.09
C SER A 456 -2.34 -11.59 19.63
N SER A 457 -2.58 -11.70 18.31
CA SER A 457 -3.44 -12.72 17.71
C SER A 457 -2.68 -13.80 16.92
N ILE A 458 -1.35 -13.83 17.00
CA ILE A 458 -0.50 -14.66 16.13
C ILE A 458 -0.79 -16.15 16.30
N GLU A 459 -0.94 -16.86 15.18
CA GLU A 459 -1.04 -18.32 15.15
C GLU A 459 0.25 -18.94 14.59
N ALA A 460 0.42 -20.26 14.76
CA ALA A 460 1.65 -20.95 14.33
C ALA A 460 1.92 -20.87 12.82
N GLU A 461 0.89 -20.62 12.02
CA GLU A 461 0.96 -20.48 10.56
C GLU A 461 1.56 -19.11 10.14
N ASP A 462 1.52 -18.13 11.04
CA ASP A 462 1.93 -16.75 10.77
C ASP A 462 3.41 -16.47 11.10
N TYR A 463 4.15 -17.47 11.61
CA TYR A 463 5.51 -17.27 12.12
C TYR A 463 6.51 -16.80 11.06
N ASN A 464 6.22 -17.04 9.78
CA ASN A 464 7.04 -16.55 8.67
C ASN A 464 7.07 -15.01 8.58
N PHE A 465 6.08 -14.32 9.14
CA PHE A 465 6.02 -12.85 9.14
C PHE A 465 6.80 -12.21 10.30
N ILE A 466 7.20 -12.99 11.32
CA ILE A 466 7.92 -12.47 12.49
C ILE A 466 9.23 -11.82 12.07
N GLU A 467 10.04 -12.52 11.26
CA GLU A 467 11.35 -12.00 10.81
C GLU A 467 11.19 -10.70 10.00
N VAL A 468 10.18 -10.65 9.13
CA VAL A 468 9.86 -9.46 8.31
C VAL A 468 9.47 -8.28 9.21
N ILE A 469 8.62 -8.50 10.21
CA ILE A 469 8.21 -7.45 11.14
C ILE A 469 9.39 -7.00 12.00
N SER A 470 10.23 -7.92 12.51
CA SER A 470 11.41 -7.58 13.30
C SER A 470 12.37 -6.67 12.53
N MET A 471 12.71 -7.03 11.28
CA MET A 471 13.54 -6.18 10.42
C MET A 471 12.90 -4.82 10.13
N SER A 472 11.58 -4.81 9.92
CA SER A 472 10.83 -3.57 9.67
C SER A 472 10.79 -2.66 10.90
N LEU A 473 10.68 -3.24 12.11
CA LEU A 473 10.67 -2.52 13.37
C LEU A 473 12.03 -1.86 13.66
N GLU A 474 13.13 -2.56 13.38
CA GLU A 474 14.48 -1.97 13.49
C GLU A 474 14.61 -0.74 12.57
N ASN A 475 14.23 -0.86 11.30
CA ASN A 475 14.24 0.26 10.36
C ASN A 475 13.34 1.40 10.82
N LEU A 476 12.13 1.09 11.31
CA LEU A 476 11.19 2.09 11.83
C LEU A 476 11.74 2.83 13.06
N SER A 477 12.55 2.16 13.88
CA SER A 477 13.21 2.76 15.05
C SER A 477 14.25 3.81 14.66
N TYR A 478 15.02 3.56 13.59
CA TYR A 478 15.94 4.56 13.04
C TYR A 478 15.18 5.78 12.51
N VAL A 479 14.13 5.56 11.70
CA VAL A 479 13.28 6.63 11.16
C VAL A 479 12.64 7.45 12.29
N TYR A 480 12.09 6.78 13.30
CA TYR A 480 11.52 7.44 14.48
C TYR A 480 12.53 8.33 15.20
N THR A 481 13.77 7.85 15.37
CA THR A 481 14.83 8.61 16.04
C THR A 481 15.13 9.91 15.29
N ASP A 482 15.24 9.85 13.97
CA ASP A 482 15.49 11.03 13.13
C ASP A 482 14.33 12.03 13.18
N VAL A 483 13.09 11.54 13.05
CA VAL A 483 11.87 12.37 13.11
C VAL A 483 11.71 13.02 14.49
N LYS A 484 11.98 12.28 15.57
CA LYS A 484 11.96 12.81 16.93
C LYS A 484 12.96 13.95 17.10
N VAL A 485 14.20 13.76 16.62
CA VAL A 485 15.24 14.79 16.67
C VAL A 485 14.82 16.03 15.87
N GLU A 486 14.26 15.85 14.68
CA GLU A 486 13.75 16.95 13.85
C GLU A 486 12.69 17.78 14.59
N ILE A 487 11.69 17.11 15.17
CA ILE A 487 10.61 17.75 15.93
C ILE A 487 11.18 18.50 17.15
N ILE A 488 12.06 17.87 17.93
CA ILE A 488 12.68 18.50 19.11
C ILE A 488 13.50 19.74 18.73
N ASN A 489 14.22 19.68 17.61
CA ASN A 489 14.99 20.81 17.10
C ASN A 489 14.09 21.97 16.66
N LYS A 490 12.98 21.68 15.97
CA LYS A 490 11.96 22.68 15.62
C LYS A 490 11.37 23.34 16.86
N LEU A 491 11.04 22.56 17.90
CA LEU A 491 10.53 23.10 19.17
C LEU A 491 11.53 24.01 19.89
N SER A 492 12.81 23.65 19.85
CA SER A 492 13.90 24.44 20.44
C SER A 492 14.15 25.76 19.70
N ALA A 493 13.81 25.84 18.41
CA ALA A 493 13.87 27.05 17.62
C ALA A 493 12.68 27.98 17.93
N LEU A 494 11.47 27.42 18.04
CA LEU A 494 10.24 28.18 18.34
C LEU A 494 10.24 28.83 19.73
N THR A 495 10.95 28.23 20.70
CA THR A 495 11.09 28.78 22.07
C THR A 495 12.14 29.88 22.21
N LYS A 496 12.93 30.16 21.15
CA LYS A 496 13.97 31.20 21.12
C LYS A 496 13.52 32.51 20.43
N THR A 497 12.34 32.52 19.83
CA THR A 497 11.64 33.70 19.30
C THR A 497 10.55 34.15 20.25
#